data_AF-A0AAE6IUG4-F1
#
_entry.id   AF-A0AAE6IUG4-F1
#
_cell.length_a   1.000
_cell.length_b   1.000
_cell.length_c   1.000
_cell.angle_alpha   90.00
_cell.angle_beta   90.00
_cell.angle_gamma   90.00
#
_symmetry.space_group_name_H-M   'P 1'
#
loop_
_entity.id
_entity.type
_entity.pdbx_description
1 polymer ?
#
loop_
_entity_poly.entity_id
_entity_poly.type
_entity_poly.pdbx_seq_one_letter_code
_entity_poly.pdbx_strand_id
1 'polypeptide(L)'
;MEKAAGIPPIGWGVILVIAFLIFIVIMMKGIRFGMGDKSLSIGKMDEKIEDIKQDIELKEKEAERKTAMVMHDEELRKSLFKKSMDIDAHLTADLRRSVRRMDEKIATMFEPFIHCPFPSISTINIIKDELNERLDYNNMREKLSGDERRAYLNDILKDIRDAYSTFLLRISKVSCGEKYPEWAEVKKPLEQLISEWEDEVIDLFTKHIEEKIRMYEMSKRYFKTDEYIENSISYPIEKNKKYLSKLKNVSVKGSEGGVNELR
;
A
#
# COMPACT_ATOMS: atom_id res chain seq x y z
N MET A 1 56.65 51.58 52.94
CA MET A 1 56.03 50.96 51.77
C MET A 1 56.68 51.58 50.55
N GLU A 2 57.69 50.94 50.01
CA GLU A 2 58.34 51.27 48.73
C GLU A 2 59.44 50.22 48.54
N LYS A 3 59.23 49.30 47.57
CA LYS A 3 60.21 48.42 46.90
C LYS A 3 59.45 47.33 46.13
N ALA A 4 58.73 47.75 45.09
CA ALA A 4 58.29 46.87 44.01
C ALA A 4 58.63 47.55 42.67
N ALA A 5 59.91 47.88 42.50
CA ALA A 5 60.44 48.44 41.26
C ALA A 5 61.76 47.74 40.95
N GLY A 6 61.68 46.67 40.15
CA GLY A 6 62.86 45.89 39.77
C GLY A 6 62.60 44.61 38.97
N ILE A 7 61.40 44.39 38.43
CA ILE A 7 61.15 43.25 37.52
C ILE A 7 60.77 43.81 36.14
N PRO A 8 61.56 43.55 35.08
CA PRO A 8 61.22 43.94 33.71
C PRO A 8 59.85 43.38 33.28
N PRO A 9 59.10 44.02 32.36
CA PRO A 9 57.77 43.57 31.93
C PRO A 9 57.73 42.11 31.46
N ILE A 10 58.81 41.63 30.85
CA ILE A 10 59.00 40.22 30.42
C ILE A 10 59.03 39.26 31.63
N GLY A 11 59.59 39.69 32.76
CA GLY A 11 59.65 38.90 33.99
C GLY A 11 58.27 38.61 34.59
N TRP A 12 57.32 39.54 34.46
CA TRP A 12 55.93 39.31 34.87
C TRP A 12 55.23 38.28 34.00
N GLY A 13 55.51 38.29 32.68
CA GLY A 13 55.00 37.28 31.75
C GLY A 13 55.45 35.87 32.11
N VAL A 14 56.73 35.69 32.45
CA VAL A 14 57.28 34.39 32.85
C VAL A 14 56.68 33.91 34.18
N ILE A 15 56.47 34.80 35.15
CA ILE A 15 55.82 34.45 36.43
C ILE A 15 54.38 33.99 36.20
N LEU A 16 53.64 34.63 35.30
CA LEU A 16 52.27 34.23 34.96
C LEU A 16 52.22 32.86 34.29
N VAL A 17 53.15 32.58 33.38
CA VAL A 17 53.27 31.26 32.71
C VAL A 17 53.66 30.17 33.72
N ILE A 18 54.59 30.44 34.64
CA ILE A 18 54.97 29.49 35.68
C ILE A 18 53.80 29.25 36.64
N ALA A 19 53.10 30.29 37.07
CA ALA A 19 51.92 30.16 37.93
C ALA A 19 50.80 29.37 37.24
N PHE A 20 50.61 29.57 35.93
CA PHE A 20 49.63 28.83 35.14
C PHE A 20 50.03 27.36 34.94
N LEU A 21 51.32 27.06 34.70
CA LEU A 21 51.82 25.69 34.63
C LEU A 21 51.72 24.97 35.97
N ILE A 22 52.05 25.65 37.08
CA ILE A 22 51.86 25.13 38.43
C ILE A 22 50.37 24.84 38.66
N PHE A 23 49.48 25.76 38.28
CA PHE A 23 48.03 25.55 38.38
C PHE A 23 47.56 24.32 37.62
N ILE A 24 48.04 24.11 36.38
CA ILE A 24 47.73 22.91 35.58
C ILE A 24 48.25 21.64 36.28
N VAL A 25 49.48 21.65 36.79
CA VAL A 25 50.05 20.49 37.49
C VAL A 25 49.30 20.17 38.78
N ILE A 26 48.84 21.20 39.52
CA ILE A 26 48.00 21.05 40.73
C ILE A 26 46.66 20.41 40.38
N MET A 27 46.04 20.84 39.28
CA MET A 27 44.78 20.27 38.80
C MET A 27 44.94 18.83 38.31
N MET A 28 46.07 18.48 37.67
CA MET A 28 46.32 17.13 37.15
C MET A 28 46.72 16.12 38.22
N LYS A 29 47.43 16.53 39.29
CA LYS A 29 47.92 15.61 40.33
C LYS A 29 47.04 15.52 41.57
N GLY A 30 46.10 16.46 41.76
CA GLY A 30 45.22 16.51 42.93
C GLY A 30 45.97 16.79 44.23
N ILE A 31 45.85 18.00 44.78
CA ILE A 31 46.46 18.33 46.08
C ILE A 31 45.46 18.05 47.21
N ARG A 32 45.87 17.22 48.18
CA ARG A 32 45.23 17.15 49.51
C ARG A 32 45.76 18.29 50.37
N PHE A 33 44.99 19.37 50.49
CA PHE A 33 45.23 20.38 51.52
C PHE A 33 44.70 19.85 52.86
N GLY A 34 45.61 19.57 53.79
CA GLY A 34 45.30 19.23 55.18
C GLY A 34 45.80 20.35 56.10
N MET A 35 44.90 21.03 56.79
CA MET A 35 45.21 21.97 57.86
C MET A 35 44.27 21.70 59.02
N GLY A 36 44.76 21.00 60.05
CA GLY A 36 43.93 20.50 61.16
C GLY A 36 42.93 19.43 60.71
N ASP A 37 42.15 18.90 61.65
CA ASP A 37 41.35 17.64 61.57
C ASP A 37 40.20 17.60 60.52
N LYS A 38 40.28 18.41 59.47
CA LYS A 38 39.37 18.43 58.32
C LYS A 38 40.16 18.54 57.03
N SER A 39 40.44 17.41 56.39
CA SER A 39 41.01 17.35 55.04
C SER A 39 39.89 17.52 54.01
N LEU A 40 39.96 18.56 53.19
CA LEU A 40 39.01 18.79 52.10
C LEU A 40 39.67 18.39 50.78
N SER A 41 39.30 17.20 50.28
CA SER A 41 39.78 16.66 49.01
C SER A 41 39.07 17.37 47.85
N ILE A 42 39.76 18.31 47.21
CA ILE A 42 39.36 18.86 45.91
C ILE A 42 39.84 17.89 44.83
N GLY A 43 38.90 17.11 44.29
CA GLY A 43 39.19 16.06 43.29
C GLY A 43 37.99 15.20 42.84
N LYS A 44 36.73 15.63 43.06
CA LYS A 44 35.54 14.92 42.55
C LYS A 44 35.23 15.25 41.08
N MET A 45 36.23 15.17 40.20
CA MET A 45 36.07 15.41 38.77
C MET A 45 36.09 14.10 37.96
N ASP A 46 36.75 13.05 38.47
CA ASP A 46 36.79 11.72 37.83
C ASP A 46 35.42 11.03 37.84
N GLU A 47 34.69 11.05 38.96
CA GLU A 47 33.32 10.50 39.03
C GLU A 47 32.38 11.13 37.98
N LYS A 48 32.46 12.46 37.80
CA LYS A 48 31.63 13.16 36.81
C LYS A 48 32.03 12.88 35.35
N ILE A 49 33.31 12.58 35.10
CA ILE A 49 33.78 12.23 33.75
C ILE A 49 33.40 10.78 33.41
N GLU A 50 33.44 9.88 34.40
CA GLU A 50 32.94 8.50 34.24
C GLU A 50 31.43 8.48 34.00
N ASP A 51 30.65 9.26 34.76
CA ASP A 51 29.21 9.43 34.54
C ASP A 51 28.90 9.95 33.12
N ILE A 52 29.65 10.95 32.63
CA ILE A 52 29.48 11.48 31.28
C ILE A 52 29.84 10.45 30.20
N LYS A 53 30.91 9.67 30.39
CA LYS A 53 31.28 8.60 29.46
C LYS A 53 30.22 7.51 29.43
N GLN A 54 29.70 7.12 30.59
CA GLN A 54 28.62 6.13 30.69
C GLN A 54 27.33 6.64 30.02
N ASP A 55 26.99 7.91 30.21
CA ASP A 55 25.84 8.55 29.54
C ASP A 55 26.01 8.61 28.01
N ILE A 56 27.23 8.84 27.52
CA ILE A 56 27.53 8.81 26.08
C ILE A 56 27.38 7.39 25.53
N GLU A 57 27.97 6.38 26.19
CA GLU A 57 27.84 4.99 25.78
C GLU A 57 26.38 4.49 25.80
N LEU A 58 25.58 4.92 26.78
CA LEU A 58 24.16 4.60 26.84
C LEU A 58 23.40 5.22 25.66
N LYS A 59 23.67 6.49 25.33
CA LYS A 59 23.08 7.15 24.16
C LYS A 59 23.49 6.51 22.85
N GLU A 60 24.74 6.08 22.71
CA GLU A 60 25.22 5.36 21.53
C GLU A 60 24.50 4.00 21.39
N LYS A 61 24.40 3.21 22.47
CA LYS A 61 23.65 1.94 22.47
C LYS A 61 22.17 2.13 22.19
N GLU A 62 21.56 3.20 22.70
CA GLU A 62 20.17 3.54 22.38
C GLU A 62 20.00 3.93 20.91
N ALA A 63 20.93 4.69 20.34
CA ALA A 63 20.92 5.05 18.92
C ALA A 63 21.07 3.80 18.04
N GLU A 64 22.01 2.91 18.35
CA GLU A 64 22.20 1.63 17.65
C GLU A 64 20.94 0.76 17.71
N ARG A 65 20.31 0.65 18.90
CA ARG A 65 19.04 -0.07 19.05
C ARG A 65 17.93 0.53 18.20
N LYS A 66 17.77 1.85 18.19
CA LYS A 66 16.78 2.54 17.35
C LYS A 66 17.04 2.27 15.87
N THR A 67 18.28 2.39 15.41
CA THR A 67 18.65 2.08 14.02
C THR A 67 18.37 0.61 13.68
N ALA A 68 18.68 -0.33 14.57
CA ALA A 68 18.36 -1.74 14.37
C ALA A 68 16.85 -2.02 14.33
N MET A 69 16.04 -1.30 15.12
CA MET A 69 14.58 -1.39 15.07
C MET A 69 14.04 -0.89 13.73
N VAL A 70 14.52 0.25 13.24
CA VAL A 70 14.11 0.82 11.95
C VAL A 70 14.51 -0.08 10.79
N MET A 71 15.74 -0.62 10.79
CA MET A 71 16.18 -1.56 9.74
C MET A 71 15.31 -2.83 9.70
N HIS A 72 14.99 -3.38 10.87
CA HIS A 72 14.09 -4.53 10.98
C HIS A 72 12.69 -4.23 10.40
N ASP A 73 12.11 -3.08 10.77
CA ASP A 73 10.78 -2.69 10.31
C ASP A 73 10.76 -2.40 8.80
N GLU A 74 11.85 -1.87 8.26
CA GLU A 74 12.03 -1.65 6.82
C GLU A 74 12.07 -2.97 6.03
N GLU A 75 12.75 -4.00 6.54
CA GLU A 75 12.74 -5.34 5.94
C GLU A 75 11.34 -5.97 5.98
N LEU A 76 10.65 -5.83 7.11
CA LEU A 76 9.28 -6.33 7.27
C LEU A 76 8.31 -5.61 6.31
N ARG A 77 8.44 -4.29 6.16
CA ARG A 77 7.66 -3.48 5.21
C ARG A 77 7.87 -3.97 3.78
N LYS A 78 9.12 -4.22 3.36
CA LYS A 78 9.43 -4.78 2.03
C LYS A 78 8.80 -6.15 1.83
N SER A 79 8.88 -7.02 2.83
CA SER A 79 8.25 -8.34 2.77
C SER A 79 6.72 -8.25 2.65
N LEU A 80 6.09 -7.34 3.40
CA LEU A 80 4.64 -7.13 3.32
C LEU A 80 4.20 -6.54 1.98
N PHE A 81 4.98 -5.61 1.45
CA PHE A 81 4.72 -5.06 0.13
C PHE A 81 4.72 -6.17 -0.94
N LYS A 82 5.72 -7.07 -0.89
CA LYS A 82 5.77 -8.23 -1.79
C LYS A 82 4.55 -9.14 -1.63
N LYS A 83 4.17 -9.50 -0.41
CA LYS A 83 2.96 -10.31 -0.16
C LYS A 83 1.68 -9.63 -0.66
N SER A 84 1.56 -8.31 -0.48
CA SER A 84 0.43 -7.54 -1.02
C SER A 84 0.39 -7.59 -2.55
N MET A 85 1.55 -7.53 -3.23
CA MET A 85 1.63 -7.67 -4.69
C MET A 85 1.26 -9.08 -5.15
N ASP A 86 1.65 -10.12 -4.40
CA ASP A 86 1.28 -11.50 -4.72
C ASP A 86 -0.24 -11.69 -4.64
N ILE A 87 -0.92 -11.07 -3.66
CA ILE A 87 -2.39 -11.06 -3.58
C ILE A 87 -3.00 -10.33 -4.79
N ASP A 88 -2.44 -9.18 -5.21
CA ASP A 88 -2.91 -8.49 -6.42
C ASP A 88 -2.75 -9.34 -7.68
N ALA A 89 -1.63 -10.06 -7.81
CA ALA A 89 -1.40 -10.96 -8.93
C ALA A 89 -2.42 -12.10 -8.97
N HIS A 90 -2.76 -12.67 -7.81
CA HIS A 90 -3.83 -13.67 -7.71
C HIS A 90 -5.20 -13.10 -8.07
N LEU A 91 -5.53 -11.90 -7.60
CA LEU A 91 -6.75 -11.19 -7.99
C LEU A 91 -6.82 -11.03 -9.51
N THR A 92 -5.77 -10.53 -10.17
CA THR A 92 -5.73 -10.40 -11.63
C THR A 92 -5.93 -11.74 -12.34
N ALA A 93 -5.30 -12.82 -11.84
CA ALA A 93 -5.48 -14.15 -12.42
C ALA A 93 -6.91 -14.68 -12.26
N ASP A 94 -7.54 -14.44 -11.11
CA ASP A 94 -8.93 -14.83 -10.84
C ASP A 94 -9.92 -14.01 -11.69
N LEU A 95 -9.69 -12.71 -11.88
CA LEU A 95 -10.49 -11.86 -12.77
C LEU A 95 -10.43 -12.37 -14.22
N ARG A 96 -9.24 -12.68 -14.75
CA ARG A 96 -9.12 -13.30 -16.09
C ARG A 96 -9.78 -14.69 -16.16
N ARG A 97 -9.82 -15.41 -15.04
CA ARG A 97 -10.52 -16.70 -14.95
C ARG A 97 -12.04 -16.52 -14.93
N SER A 98 -12.60 -15.42 -14.40
CA SER A 98 -14.04 -15.18 -14.48
C SER A 98 -14.49 -15.02 -15.93
N VAL A 99 -13.79 -14.22 -16.74
CA VAL A 99 -14.10 -14.04 -18.17
C VAL A 99 -13.97 -15.36 -18.94
N ARG A 100 -12.93 -16.16 -18.70
CA ARG A 100 -12.75 -17.46 -19.38
C ARG A 100 -13.85 -18.48 -19.05
N ARG A 101 -14.53 -18.37 -17.91
CA ARG A 101 -15.63 -19.27 -17.54
C ARG A 101 -16.96 -18.90 -18.21
N MET A 102 -17.01 -17.79 -18.95
CA MET A 102 -18.22 -17.33 -19.63
C MET A 102 -18.48 -18.06 -20.95
N ASP A 103 -17.50 -18.82 -21.49
CA ASP A 103 -17.59 -19.49 -22.79
C ASP A 103 -18.88 -20.32 -22.93
N GLU A 104 -19.18 -21.15 -21.94
CA GLU A 104 -20.37 -22.01 -21.93
C GLU A 104 -21.66 -21.18 -21.81
N LYS A 105 -21.69 -20.17 -20.92
CA LYS A 105 -22.85 -19.29 -20.77
C LYS A 105 -23.18 -18.54 -22.05
N ILE A 106 -22.15 -18.03 -22.74
CA ILE A 106 -22.30 -17.34 -24.02
C ILE A 106 -22.74 -18.32 -25.11
N ALA A 107 -22.11 -19.50 -25.18
CA ALA A 107 -22.48 -20.52 -26.16
C ALA A 107 -23.97 -20.91 -26.05
N THR A 108 -24.45 -21.21 -24.84
CA THR A 108 -25.86 -21.55 -24.58
C THR A 108 -26.82 -20.43 -24.94
N MET A 109 -26.43 -19.17 -24.75
CA MET A 109 -27.23 -18.01 -25.14
C MET A 109 -27.45 -17.93 -26.66
N PHE A 110 -26.45 -18.34 -27.46
CA PHE A 110 -26.50 -18.29 -28.93
C PHE A 110 -26.91 -19.61 -29.60
N GLU A 111 -26.93 -20.73 -28.86
CA GLU A 111 -27.27 -22.07 -29.35
C GLU A 111 -28.58 -22.14 -30.17
N PRO A 112 -29.68 -21.42 -29.80
CA PRO A 112 -30.92 -21.46 -30.59
C PRO A 112 -30.81 -20.84 -31.99
N PHE A 113 -29.78 -20.04 -32.25
CA PHE A 113 -29.65 -19.25 -33.47
C PHE A 113 -28.44 -19.63 -34.33
N ILE A 114 -27.40 -20.17 -33.70
CA ILE A 114 -26.11 -20.44 -34.33
C ILE A 114 -25.81 -21.93 -34.24
N HIS A 115 -25.73 -22.60 -35.39
CA HIS A 115 -25.40 -24.02 -35.47
C HIS A 115 -23.98 -24.24 -36.01
N CYS A 116 -23.42 -23.23 -36.68
CA CYS A 116 -22.08 -23.25 -37.21
C CYS A 116 -21.03 -22.90 -36.14
N PRO A 117 -19.90 -23.63 -36.05
CA PRO A 117 -18.85 -23.35 -35.07
C PRO A 117 -18.22 -21.96 -35.21
N PHE A 118 -18.05 -21.45 -36.44
CA PHE A 118 -17.36 -20.17 -36.67
C PHE A 118 -18.12 -18.96 -36.11
N PRO A 119 -19.43 -18.76 -36.40
CA PRO A 119 -20.20 -17.69 -35.77
C PRO A 119 -20.29 -17.84 -34.24
N SER A 120 -20.38 -19.07 -33.72
CA SER A 120 -20.43 -19.33 -32.27
C SER A 120 -19.14 -18.87 -31.57
N ILE A 121 -17.98 -19.24 -32.13
CA ILE A 121 -16.68 -18.79 -31.61
C ILE A 121 -16.54 -17.26 -31.74
N SER A 122 -17.03 -16.68 -32.84
CA SER A 122 -16.96 -15.24 -33.08
C SER A 122 -17.76 -14.44 -32.05
N THR A 123 -18.98 -14.85 -31.72
CA THR A 123 -19.80 -14.16 -30.71
C THR A 123 -19.22 -14.30 -29.31
N ILE A 124 -18.67 -15.47 -28.97
CA ILE A 124 -17.93 -15.69 -27.73
C ILE A 124 -16.74 -14.72 -27.62
N ASN A 125 -15.92 -14.63 -28.67
CA ASN A 125 -14.74 -13.78 -28.65
C ASN A 125 -15.10 -12.30 -28.56
N ILE A 126 -16.12 -11.81 -29.28
CA ILE A 126 -16.56 -10.41 -29.20
C ILE A 126 -16.85 -9.99 -27.75
N ILE A 127 -17.57 -10.83 -27.00
CA ILE A 127 -17.93 -10.55 -25.61
C ILE A 127 -16.68 -10.65 -24.71
N LYS A 128 -15.86 -11.69 -24.87
CA LYS A 128 -14.68 -11.89 -24.02
C LYS A 128 -13.60 -10.85 -24.24
N ASP A 129 -13.36 -10.44 -25.48
CA ASP A 129 -12.35 -9.46 -25.83
C ASP A 129 -12.68 -8.13 -25.13
N GLU A 130 -13.94 -7.70 -25.24
CA GLU A 130 -14.44 -6.52 -24.54
C GLU A 130 -14.22 -6.63 -23.01
N LEU A 131 -14.62 -7.73 -22.39
CA LEU A 131 -14.46 -7.90 -20.94
C LEU A 131 -13.00 -7.98 -20.51
N ASN A 132 -12.12 -8.59 -21.30
CA ASN A 132 -10.69 -8.62 -21.04
C ASN A 132 -10.07 -7.23 -21.18
N GLU A 133 -10.48 -6.44 -22.17
CA GLU A 133 -10.05 -5.04 -22.30
C GLU A 133 -10.43 -4.23 -21.04
N ARG A 134 -11.63 -4.46 -20.49
CA ARG A 134 -12.03 -3.83 -19.22
C ARG A 134 -11.13 -4.25 -18.05
N LEU A 135 -10.73 -5.51 -17.99
CA LEU A 135 -9.83 -5.98 -16.93
C LEU A 135 -8.40 -5.45 -17.07
N ASP A 136 -7.90 -5.32 -18.30
CA ASP A 136 -6.50 -4.98 -18.57
C ASP A 136 -6.25 -3.46 -18.60
N TYR A 137 -7.20 -2.67 -19.11
CA TYR A 137 -6.98 -1.23 -19.36
C TYR A 137 -7.82 -0.30 -18.49
N ASN A 138 -8.87 -0.80 -17.83
CA ASN A 138 -9.70 0.05 -16.98
C ASN A 138 -9.38 -0.14 -15.49
N ASN A 139 -9.53 0.96 -14.73
CA ASN A 139 -9.53 0.88 -13.28
C ASN A 139 -10.86 0.31 -12.77
N MET A 140 -11.05 -1.00 -12.94
CA MET A 140 -12.26 -1.73 -12.51
C MET A 140 -12.60 -1.46 -11.06
N ARG A 141 -11.56 -1.36 -10.22
CA ARG A 141 -11.68 -1.03 -8.80
C ARG A 141 -12.47 0.27 -8.62
N GLU A 142 -12.11 1.32 -9.35
CA GLU A 142 -12.75 2.63 -9.29
C GLU A 142 -14.15 2.60 -9.93
N LYS A 143 -14.26 2.07 -11.15
CA LYS A 143 -15.51 2.04 -11.93
C LYS A 143 -16.65 1.31 -11.22
N LEU A 144 -16.36 0.24 -10.49
CA LEU A 144 -17.37 -0.53 -9.75
C LEU A 144 -17.71 0.06 -8.37
N SER A 145 -16.86 0.95 -7.84
CA SER A 145 -17.04 1.56 -6.51
C SER A 145 -17.67 2.96 -6.54
N GLY A 146 -17.93 3.50 -7.73
CA GLY A 146 -18.48 4.83 -7.96
C GLY A 146 -19.98 4.82 -8.24
N ASP A 147 -20.57 6.02 -8.19
CA ASP A 147 -22.00 6.23 -8.49
C ASP A 147 -22.33 5.97 -9.98
N GLU A 148 -21.31 5.96 -10.84
CA GLU A 148 -21.42 5.71 -12.28
C GLU A 148 -21.37 4.23 -12.67
N ARG A 149 -21.40 3.29 -11.71
CA ARG A 149 -21.34 1.83 -11.97
C ARG A 149 -22.32 1.39 -13.08
N ARG A 150 -23.57 1.83 -13.02
CA ARG A 150 -24.59 1.50 -14.05
C ARG A 150 -24.26 2.09 -15.43
N ALA A 151 -23.76 3.32 -15.47
CA ALA A 151 -23.34 3.94 -16.73
C ALA A 151 -22.17 3.16 -17.33
N TYR A 152 -21.23 2.72 -16.49
CA TYR A 152 -20.11 1.90 -16.91
C TYR A 152 -20.54 0.54 -17.52
N LEU A 153 -21.49 -0.16 -16.90
CA LEU A 153 -22.04 -1.41 -17.48
C LEU A 153 -22.75 -1.18 -18.82
N ASN A 154 -23.47 -0.06 -18.94
CA ASN A 154 -24.11 0.31 -20.20
C ASN A 154 -23.09 0.61 -21.30
N ASP A 155 -21.93 1.19 -20.96
CA ASP A 155 -20.84 1.40 -21.91
C ASP A 155 -20.27 0.06 -22.41
N ILE A 156 -20.08 -0.92 -21.51
CA ILE A 156 -19.67 -2.28 -21.91
C ILE A 156 -20.68 -2.88 -22.89
N LEU A 157 -21.98 -2.82 -22.57
CA LEU A 157 -23.04 -3.34 -23.44
C LEU A 157 -23.07 -2.65 -24.80
N LYS A 158 -22.82 -1.34 -24.84
CA LYS A 158 -22.77 -0.56 -26.06
C LYS A 158 -21.59 -0.97 -26.94
N ASP A 159 -20.40 -1.15 -26.36
CA ASP A 159 -19.21 -1.53 -27.11
C ASP A 159 -19.34 -2.96 -27.67
N ILE A 160 -19.94 -3.89 -26.89
CA ILE A 160 -20.32 -5.23 -27.40
C ILE A 160 -21.31 -5.11 -28.55
N ARG A 161 -22.34 -4.26 -28.42
CA ARG A 161 -23.33 -4.05 -29.49
C ARG A 161 -22.68 -3.60 -30.78
N ASP A 162 -21.77 -2.64 -30.71
CA ASP A 162 -21.12 -2.06 -31.88
C ASP A 162 -20.22 -3.10 -32.57
N ALA A 163 -19.49 -3.89 -31.80
CA ALA A 163 -18.70 -5.03 -32.30
C ALA A 163 -19.59 -6.13 -32.92
N TYR A 164 -20.68 -6.50 -32.24
CA TYR A 164 -21.63 -7.49 -32.72
C TYR A 164 -22.36 -7.05 -34.00
N SER A 165 -22.76 -5.79 -34.10
CA SER A 165 -23.39 -5.23 -35.31
C SER A 165 -22.44 -5.28 -36.49
N THR A 166 -21.14 -5.00 -36.25
CA THR A 166 -20.09 -5.13 -37.26
C THR A 166 -19.92 -6.58 -37.72
N PHE A 167 -20.00 -7.54 -36.79
CA PHE A 167 -19.98 -8.96 -37.11
C PHE A 167 -21.19 -9.38 -37.98
N LEU A 168 -22.41 -8.95 -37.62
CA LEU A 168 -23.62 -9.22 -38.41
C LEU A 168 -23.54 -8.69 -39.84
N LEU A 169 -23.01 -7.48 -40.03
CA LEU A 169 -22.78 -6.90 -41.36
C LEU A 169 -21.77 -7.66 -42.21
N ARG A 170 -20.83 -8.37 -41.58
CA ARG A 170 -19.83 -9.20 -42.28
C ARG A 170 -20.40 -10.57 -42.61
N ILE A 171 -21.07 -11.22 -41.66
CA ILE A 171 -21.58 -12.59 -41.81
C ILE A 171 -22.77 -12.64 -42.78
N SER A 172 -23.59 -11.58 -42.86
CA SER A 172 -24.68 -11.46 -43.84
C SER A 172 -24.23 -11.48 -45.30
N LYS A 173 -22.94 -11.21 -45.57
CA LYS A 173 -22.34 -11.33 -46.90
C LYS A 173 -21.92 -12.75 -47.24
N VAL A 174 -21.93 -13.65 -46.26
CA VAL A 174 -21.53 -15.05 -46.39
C VAL A 174 -22.80 -15.89 -46.54
N SER A 175 -22.88 -16.66 -47.62
CA SER A 175 -24.03 -17.50 -47.97
C SER A 175 -24.07 -18.78 -47.12
N CYS A 176 -24.33 -18.64 -45.82
CA CYS A 176 -24.42 -19.75 -44.86
C CYS A 176 -25.86 -20.15 -44.47
N GLY A 177 -26.87 -19.38 -44.87
CA GLY A 177 -28.29 -19.73 -44.67
C GLY A 177 -28.78 -19.70 -43.21
N GLU A 178 -27.91 -19.44 -42.24
CA GLU A 178 -28.28 -19.25 -40.84
C GLU A 178 -28.93 -17.87 -40.61
N LYS A 179 -29.90 -17.82 -39.70
CA LYS A 179 -30.51 -16.57 -39.24
C LYS A 179 -29.91 -16.19 -37.89
N TYR A 180 -29.01 -15.22 -37.91
CA TYR A 180 -28.39 -14.69 -36.71
C TYR A 180 -29.37 -13.81 -35.91
N PRO A 181 -29.29 -13.80 -34.57
CA PRO A 181 -30.22 -13.04 -33.76
C PRO A 181 -29.92 -11.55 -33.88
N GLU A 182 -30.96 -10.74 -33.98
CA GLU A 182 -30.84 -9.29 -33.91
C GLU A 182 -30.44 -8.87 -32.49
N TRP A 183 -29.85 -7.67 -32.35
CA TRP A 183 -29.42 -7.16 -31.03
C TRP A 183 -30.56 -7.21 -29.98
N ALA A 184 -31.79 -6.92 -30.40
CA ALA A 184 -32.96 -6.94 -29.51
C ALA A 184 -33.22 -8.31 -28.87
N GLU A 185 -32.85 -9.41 -29.53
CA GLU A 185 -33.06 -10.78 -29.06
C GLU A 185 -32.00 -11.18 -28.03
N VAL A 186 -30.78 -10.67 -28.16
CA VAL A 186 -29.63 -11.01 -27.28
C VAL A 186 -29.35 -9.99 -26.18
N LYS A 187 -29.89 -8.77 -26.30
CA LYS A 187 -29.62 -7.67 -25.35
C LYS A 187 -29.89 -8.05 -23.91
N LYS A 188 -31.10 -8.54 -23.59
CA LYS A 188 -31.50 -8.83 -22.21
C LYS A 188 -30.72 -10.01 -21.61
N PRO A 189 -30.54 -11.15 -22.31
CA PRO A 189 -29.64 -12.21 -21.86
C PRO A 189 -28.21 -11.71 -21.61
N LEU A 190 -27.68 -10.83 -22.46
CA LEU A 190 -26.33 -10.28 -22.31
C LEU A 190 -26.22 -9.29 -21.14
N GLU A 191 -27.23 -8.45 -20.91
CA GLU A 191 -27.34 -7.60 -19.72
C GLU A 191 -27.25 -8.43 -18.44
N GLN A 192 -27.98 -9.54 -18.38
CA GLN A 192 -27.92 -10.47 -17.26
C GLN A 192 -26.53 -11.10 -17.12
N LEU A 193 -25.94 -11.57 -18.22
CA LEU A 193 -24.61 -12.18 -18.23
C LEU A 193 -23.54 -11.22 -17.68
N ILE A 194 -23.58 -9.94 -18.08
CA ILE A 194 -22.64 -8.91 -17.63
C ILE A 194 -22.88 -8.56 -16.15
N SER A 195 -24.14 -8.50 -15.71
CA SER A 195 -24.47 -8.29 -14.30
C SER A 195 -23.94 -9.43 -13.42
N GLU A 196 -24.11 -10.69 -13.84
CA GLU A 196 -23.58 -11.85 -13.12
C GLU A 196 -22.05 -11.84 -13.06
N TRP A 197 -21.38 -11.47 -14.17
CA TRP A 197 -19.94 -11.32 -14.20
C TRP A 197 -19.47 -10.19 -13.27
N GLU A 198 -20.18 -9.08 -13.25
CA GLU A 198 -19.89 -7.96 -12.36
C GLU A 198 -19.96 -8.37 -10.88
N ASP A 199 -21.01 -9.09 -10.49
CA ASP A 199 -21.14 -9.58 -9.12
C ASP A 199 -19.98 -10.51 -8.75
N GLU A 200 -19.57 -11.40 -9.66
CA GLU A 200 -18.38 -12.24 -9.45
C GLU A 200 -17.10 -11.40 -9.30
N VAL A 201 -16.92 -10.35 -10.10
CA VAL A 201 -15.78 -9.43 -10.01
C VAL A 201 -15.77 -8.72 -8.64
N ILE A 202 -16.93 -8.29 -8.16
CA ILE A 202 -17.08 -7.63 -6.84
C ILE A 202 -16.73 -8.58 -5.70
N ASP A 203 -17.17 -9.83 -5.78
CA ASP A 203 -16.84 -10.86 -4.79
C ASP A 203 -15.33 -11.13 -4.76
N LEU A 204 -14.69 -11.22 -5.93
CA LEU A 204 -13.24 -11.36 -6.04
C LEU A 204 -12.50 -10.18 -5.40
N PHE A 205 -12.88 -8.94 -5.72
CA PHE A 205 -12.31 -7.76 -5.07
C PHE A 205 -12.50 -7.79 -3.55
N THR A 206 -13.71 -8.13 -3.10
CA THR A 206 -14.03 -8.20 -1.66
C THR A 206 -13.13 -9.20 -0.95
N LYS A 207 -13.07 -10.43 -1.45
CA LYS A 207 -12.27 -11.52 -0.88
C LYS A 207 -10.78 -11.14 -0.77
N HIS A 208 -10.18 -10.66 -1.86
CA HIS A 208 -8.75 -10.36 -1.91
C HIS A 208 -8.38 -9.13 -1.06
N ILE A 209 -9.28 -8.15 -0.94
CA ILE A 209 -9.05 -6.99 -0.07
C ILE A 209 -9.20 -7.35 1.41
N GLU A 210 -10.15 -8.22 1.75
CA GLU A 210 -10.26 -8.80 3.10
C GLU A 210 -9.04 -9.66 3.46
N GLU A 211 -8.46 -10.38 2.50
CA GLU A 211 -7.18 -11.07 2.66
C GLU A 211 -6.02 -10.10 2.95
N LYS A 212 -5.92 -8.99 2.20
CA LYS A 212 -4.93 -7.94 2.49
C LYS A 212 -5.07 -7.34 3.87
N ILE A 213 -6.30 -7.01 4.29
CA ILE A 213 -6.56 -6.46 5.62
C ILE A 213 -6.08 -7.44 6.69
N ARG A 214 -6.45 -8.72 6.59
CA ARG A 214 -6.01 -9.76 7.54
C ARG A 214 -4.48 -9.90 7.56
N MET A 215 -3.83 -9.88 6.39
CA MET A 215 -2.38 -9.93 6.29
C MET A 215 -1.71 -8.77 7.05
N TYR A 216 -2.18 -7.53 6.86
CA TYR A 216 -1.66 -6.36 7.58
C TYR A 216 -1.93 -6.47 9.09
N GLU A 217 -3.15 -6.83 9.50
CA GLU A 217 -3.53 -6.99 10.91
C GLU A 217 -2.67 -8.04 11.62
N MET A 218 -2.43 -9.20 11.00
CA MET A 218 -1.55 -10.25 11.54
C MET A 218 -0.10 -9.80 11.66
N SER A 219 0.33 -8.85 10.83
CA SER A 219 1.72 -8.42 10.76
C SER A 219 2.04 -7.26 11.70
N LYS A 220 1.03 -6.54 12.21
CA LYS A 220 1.17 -5.41 13.12
C LYS A 220 2.10 -5.70 14.31
N ARG A 221 1.96 -6.87 14.92
CA ARG A 221 2.71 -7.28 16.12
C ARG A 221 4.22 -7.42 15.93
N TYR A 222 4.70 -7.47 14.69
CA TYR A 222 6.12 -7.66 14.39
C TYR A 222 6.86 -6.34 14.17
N PHE A 223 6.14 -5.24 13.97
CA PHE A 223 6.75 -3.91 13.88
C PHE A 223 7.15 -3.40 15.26
N LYS A 224 8.29 -2.70 15.31
CA LYS A 224 8.90 -2.20 16.55
C LYS A 224 8.66 -0.71 16.76
N THR A 225 8.38 0.03 15.69
CA THR A 225 8.22 1.49 15.72
C THR A 225 6.81 1.92 15.31
N ASP A 226 6.26 2.89 16.02
CA ASP A 226 4.90 3.40 15.77
C ASP A 226 4.77 4.04 14.40
N GLU A 227 5.80 4.72 13.92
CA GLU A 227 5.84 5.33 12.59
C GLU A 227 5.63 4.28 11.48
N TYR A 228 6.33 3.14 11.57
CA TYR A 228 6.16 2.07 10.60
C TYR A 228 4.82 1.33 10.75
N ILE A 229 4.31 1.18 11.97
CA ILE A 229 2.96 0.66 12.19
C ILE A 229 1.94 1.55 11.48
N GLU A 230 2.04 2.87 11.64
CA GLU A 230 1.09 3.79 11.04
C GLU A 230 1.16 3.77 9.52
N ASN A 231 2.36 3.92 8.96
CA ASN A 231 2.55 4.02 7.51
C ASN A 231 2.39 2.69 6.77
N SER A 232 2.79 1.57 7.38
CA SER A 232 2.85 0.26 6.72
C SER A 232 1.69 -0.66 7.06
N ILE A 233 0.92 -0.37 8.13
CA ILE A 233 -0.20 -1.20 8.59
C ILE A 233 -1.50 -0.38 8.66
N SER A 234 -1.56 0.64 9.51
CA SER A 234 -2.80 1.40 9.77
C SER A 234 -3.35 2.03 8.48
N TYR A 235 -2.50 2.79 7.78
CA TYR A 235 -2.90 3.50 6.56
C TYR A 235 -3.37 2.55 5.43
N PRO A 236 -2.64 1.47 5.07
CA PRO A 236 -3.14 0.49 4.10
C PRO A 236 -4.45 -0.19 4.51
N ILE A 237 -4.64 -0.51 5.80
CA ILE A 237 -5.89 -1.09 6.31
C ILE A 237 -7.03 -0.11 6.12
N GLU A 238 -6.87 1.15 6.54
CA GLU A 238 -7.91 2.17 6.42
C GLU A 238 -8.31 2.39 4.96
N LYS A 239 -7.33 2.52 4.07
CA LYS A 239 -7.56 2.65 2.63
C LYS A 239 -8.37 1.47 2.07
N ASN A 240 -8.05 0.25 2.47
CA ASN A 240 -8.76 -0.95 2.03
C ASN A 240 -10.17 -1.06 2.62
N LYS A 241 -10.36 -0.72 3.91
CA LYS A 241 -11.69 -0.68 4.55
C LYS A 241 -12.60 0.36 3.90
N LYS A 242 -12.07 1.55 3.60
CA LYS A 242 -12.79 2.61 2.86
C LYS A 242 -13.21 2.16 1.47
N TYR A 243 -12.39 1.34 0.82
CA TYR A 243 -12.76 0.80 -0.48
C TYR A 243 -13.88 -0.25 -0.38
N LEU A 244 -13.75 -1.20 0.55
CA LEU A 244 -14.78 -2.23 0.77
C LEU A 244 -16.14 -1.61 1.09
N SER A 245 -16.18 -0.56 1.90
CA SER A 245 -17.45 0.11 2.23
C SER A 245 -18.10 0.74 1.00
N LYS A 246 -17.33 1.38 0.12
CA LYS A 246 -17.84 1.91 -1.15
C LYS A 246 -18.39 0.80 -2.05
N LEU A 247 -17.65 -0.29 -2.20
CA LEU A 247 -18.06 -1.43 -3.04
C LEU A 247 -19.36 -2.07 -2.53
N LYS A 248 -19.48 -2.28 -1.22
CA LYS A 248 -20.68 -2.85 -0.57
C LYS A 248 -21.88 -1.89 -0.61
N ASN A 249 -21.67 -0.58 -0.42
CA ASN A 249 -22.75 0.40 -0.45
C ASN A 249 -23.40 0.55 -1.84
N VAL A 250 -22.64 0.32 -2.91
CA VAL A 250 -23.18 0.32 -4.27
C VAL A 250 -24.00 -0.96 -4.54
N SER A 251 -23.58 -2.11 -4.01
CA SER A 251 -24.34 -3.36 -4.09
C SER A 251 -25.74 -3.26 -3.46
N VAL A 252 -25.86 -2.60 -2.29
CA VAL A 252 -27.15 -2.42 -1.59
C VAL A 252 -28.10 -1.46 -2.34
N LYS A 253 -27.58 -0.38 -2.94
CA LYS A 253 -28.40 0.56 -3.73
C LYS A 253 -28.88 -0.03 -5.05
N GLY A 254 -28.16 -1.01 -5.62
CA GLY A 254 -28.57 -1.73 -6.83
C GLY A 254 -29.80 -2.62 -6.61
N SER A 255 -29.94 -3.22 -5.42
CA SER A 255 -31.07 -4.09 -5.07
C SER A 255 -32.40 -3.36 -4.78
N GLU A 256 -32.36 -2.08 -4.40
CA GLU A 256 -33.58 -1.30 -4.11
C GLU A 256 -34.17 -0.59 -5.35
N GLY A 257 -33.44 -0.54 -6.48
CA GLY A 257 -33.87 0.14 -7.70
C GLY A 257 -34.63 -0.73 -8.72
N GLY A 258 -34.90 -2.00 -8.42
CA GLY A 258 -35.54 -2.95 -9.33
C GLY A 258 -37.07 -3.05 -9.22
N VAL A 259 -37.69 -2.36 -8.26
CA VAL A 259 -39.14 -2.40 -8.02
C VAL A 259 -39.68 -0.98 -7.91
N ASN A 260 -39.85 -0.32 -9.07
CA ASN A 260 -40.89 0.65 -9.39
C ASN A 260 -40.38 1.58 -10.48
N GLU A 261 -40.89 1.40 -11.70
CA GLU A 261 -41.47 2.47 -12.55
C GLU A 261 -41.60 1.96 -13.99
N LEU A 262 -42.72 1.27 -14.25
CA LEU A 262 -43.40 1.32 -15.55
C LEU A 262 -44.89 1.47 -15.26
N ARG A 263 -45.34 2.72 -15.24
CA ARG A 263 -46.71 3.12 -15.57
C ARG A 263 -46.65 3.96 -16.83
#